data_AF-A0A2S6WTE9-F1
#
_entry.id   AF-A0A2S6WTE9-F1
#
_cell.length_a   1.000
_cell.length_b   1.000
_cell.length_c   1.000
_cell.angle_alpha   90.00
_cell.angle_beta   90.00
_cell.angle_gamma   90.00
#
_symmetry.space_group_name_H-M   'P 1'
#
loop_
_entity.id
_entity.type
_entity.pdbx_description
1 polymer ?
#
loop_
_entity_poly.entity_id
_entity_poly.type
_entity_poly.pdbx_seq_one_letter_code
_entity_poly.pdbx_strand_id
1 'polypeptide(L)' 'MQRVTFSQVVLPNGPTLDRLRQDRILDEAFATGDPLKLMRLFGITEQTAMRYVGTAYPERTAKLPR' A
#
# COMPACT_ATOMS: atom_id res chain seq x y z
N MET A 1 -2.73 -26.21 -7.58
CA MET A 1 -3.25 -25.14 -6.71
C MET A 1 -3.50 -23.89 -7.56
N GLN A 2 -4.75 -23.58 -7.90
CA GLN A 2 -5.08 -22.32 -8.58
C GLN A 2 -5.14 -21.20 -7.52
N ARG A 3 -4.23 -20.23 -7.59
CA ARG A 3 -4.36 -18.96 -6.88
C ARG A 3 -5.53 -18.21 -7.51
N VAL A 4 -6.68 -18.21 -6.84
CA VAL A 4 -7.78 -17.32 -7.20
C VAL A 4 -7.40 -15.92 -6.70
N THR A 5 -6.81 -15.10 -7.57
CA THR A 5 -6.53 -13.70 -7.26
C THR A 5 -7.85 -12.92 -7.37
N PHE A 6 -8.49 -12.63 -6.24
CA PHE A 6 -9.69 -11.77 -6.12
C PHE A 6 -9.48 -10.31 -6.59
N SER A 7 -8.35 -10.00 -7.22
CA SER A 7 -7.83 -8.67 -7.52
C SER A 7 -8.69 -7.82 -8.46
N GLN A 8 -9.72 -8.40 -9.09
CA GLN A 8 -10.54 -7.70 -10.08
C GLN A 8 -12.04 -7.75 -9.79
N VAL A 9 -12.46 -8.07 -8.56
CA VAL A 9 -13.86 -7.89 -8.19
C VAL A 9 -14.17 -6.39 -8.20
N VAL A 10 -14.85 -5.95 -9.25
CA VAL A 10 -15.41 -4.61 -9.41
C VAL A 10 -16.71 -4.58 -8.61
N LEU A 11 -16.83 -3.66 -7.65
CA LEU A 11 -18.12 -3.44 -7.01
C LEU A 11 -19.10 -2.85 -8.04
N PRO A 12 -20.39 -3.19 -8.00
CA PRO A 12 -21.37 -2.59 -8.91
C PRO A 12 -21.27 -1.06 -8.84
N ASN A 13 -20.90 -0.44 -9.97
CA ASN A 13 -20.68 1.00 -10.17
C ASN A 13 -19.56 1.64 -9.29
N GLY A 14 -18.63 0.85 -8.75
CA GLY A 14 -17.62 1.32 -7.79
C GLY A 14 -16.18 0.93 -8.15
N PRO A 15 -15.20 1.38 -7.35
CA PRO A 15 -13.80 0.98 -7.48
C PRO A 15 -13.65 -0.54 -7.28
N THR A 16 -12.56 -1.11 -7.79
CA THR A 16 -12.23 -2.52 -7.51
C THR A 16 -11.86 -2.69 -6.03
N LEU A 17 -12.06 -3.90 -5.48
CA LEU A 17 -11.58 -4.23 -4.13
C LEU A 17 -10.07 -4.00 -3.97
N ASP A 18 -9.30 -4.22 -5.03
CA ASP A 18 -7.87 -3.93 -5.04
C ASP A 18 -7.59 -2.44 -4.86
N ARG A 19 -8.34 -1.58 -5.56
CA ARG A 19 -8.18 -0.12 -5.43
C ARG A 19 -8.55 0.38 -4.04
N LEU A 20 -9.64 -0.11 -3.47
CA LEU A 20 -10.02 0.21 -2.09
C LEU A 20 -8.95 -0.23 -1.08
N ARG A 21 -8.35 -1.40 -1.31
CA ARG A 21 -7.25 -1.90 -0.49
C ARG A 21 -6.02 -1.02 -0.63
N GLN A 22 -5.63 -0.63 -1.85
CA GLN A 22 -4.51 0.27 -2.09
C GLN A 22 -4.73 1.63 -1.43
N ASP A 23 -5.92 2.21 -1.57
CA ASP A 23 -6.29 3.49 -0.96
C ASP A 23 -6.17 3.41 0.57
N ARG A 24 -6.66 2.32 1.18
CA ARG A 24 -6.56 2.14 2.63
C ARG A 24 -5.12 1.95 3.13
N ILE A 25 -4.28 1.25 2.36
CA ILE A 25 -2.84 1.12 2.69
C ILE A 25 -2.16 2.49 2.63
N LEU A 26 -2.48 3.28 1.61
CA LEU A 26 -1.88 4.60 1.42
C LEU A 26 -2.34 5.59 2.50
N ASP A 27 -3.62 5.58 2.86
CA ASP A 27 -4.17 6.37 3.97
C ASP A 27 -3.47 6.05 5.30
N GLU A 28 -3.28 4.77 5.62
CA GLU A 28 -2.55 4.35 6.82
C GLU A 28 -1.06 4.73 6.76
N ALA A 29 -0.46 4.70 5.57
CA ALA A 29 0.90 5.17 5.36
C ALA A 29 1.00 6.67 5.66
N PHE A 30 0.07 7.51 5.19
CA PHE A 30 0.01 8.94 5.52
C PHE A 30 -0.27 9.22 7.00
N ALA A 31 -1.01 8.35 7.67
CA ALA A 31 -1.33 8.50 9.09
C ALA A 31 -0.13 8.21 10.01
N THR A 32 0.75 7.27 9.62
CA THR A 32 1.79 6.75 10.53
C THR A 32 3.22 6.81 10.00
N GLY A 33 3.41 6.61 8.70
CA GLY A 33 4.74 6.43 8.11
C GLY A 33 5.52 5.24 8.63
N ASP A 34 4.86 4.27 9.28
CA ASP A 34 5.51 3.10 9.86
C ASP A 34 5.36 1.86 8.95
N PRO A 35 6.43 1.44 8.25
CA PRO A 35 6.39 0.29 7.37
C PRO A 35 6.11 -1.03 8.11
N LEU A 36 6.54 -1.18 9.37
CA LEU A 36 6.28 -2.39 10.16
C LEU A 36 4.78 -2.51 10.49
N LYS A 37 4.12 -1.39 10.78
CA LYS A 37 2.67 -1.35 10.99
C LYS A 37 1.91 -1.79 9.74
N LEU A 38 2.31 -1.29 8.56
CA LEU A 38 1.66 -1.66 7.29
C LEU A 38 1.82 -3.16 6.99
N MET A 39 3.00 -3.73 7.24
CA MET A 39 3.24 -5.18 7.08
C MET A 39 2.30 -6.00 7.98
N ARG A 40 2.14 -5.60 9.25
CA ARG A 40 1.29 -6.30 10.21
C ARG A 40 -0.20 -6.18 9.88
N LEU A 41 -0.66 -4.99 9.48
CA LEU A 41 -2.07 -4.74 9.20
C LEU A 41 -2.53 -5.35 7.88
N PHE A 42 -1.72 -5.27 6.84
CA PHE A 42 -2.12 -5.63 5.48
C PHE A 42 -1.48 -6.92 4.99
N GLY A 43 -0.49 -7.49 5.69
CA GLY A 43 0.20 -8.70 5.23
C GLY A 43 0.99 -8.48 3.94
N ILE A 44 1.52 -7.26 3.75
CA ILE A 44 2.37 -6.89 2.61
C ILE A 44 3.85 -7.08 2.96
N THR A 45 4.71 -7.18 1.94
CA THR A 45 6.15 -7.30 2.13
C THR A 45 6.76 -5.97 2.57
N GLU A 46 7.96 -6.03 3.15
CA GLU A 46 8.76 -4.84 3.49
C GLU A 46 8.93 -3.92 2.28
N GLN A 47 9.33 -4.45 1.12
CA GLN A 47 9.50 -3.66 -0.10
C GLN A 47 8.22 -2.90 -0.49
N THR A 48 7.06 -3.56 -0.39
CA THR A 48 5.77 -2.90 -0.66
C THR A 48 5.46 -1.84 0.40
N ALA A 49 5.66 -2.13 1.69
CA ALA A 49 5.44 -1.17 2.76
C ALA A 49 6.32 0.08 2.60
N MET A 50 7.61 -0.10 2.31
CA MET A 50 8.56 0.99 2.06
C MET A 50 8.15 1.84 0.85
N ARG A 51 7.58 1.23 -0.21
CA ARG A 51 7.06 1.97 -1.36
C ARG A 51 5.89 2.88 -0.99
N TYR A 52 4.95 2.39 -0.17
CA TYR A 52 3.84 3.20 0.30
C TYR A 52 4.31 4.34 1.22
N VAL A 53 5.22 4.06 2.15
CA VAL A 53 5.83 5.09 3.02
C VAL A 53 6.59 6.13 2.20
N GLY A 54 7.37 5.72 1.19
CA GLY A 54 8.06 6.66 0.30
C GLY A 54 7.12 7.50 -0.56
N THR A 55 5.96 6.96 -0.93
CA THR A 55 4.90 7.72 -1.62
C THR A 55 4.25 8.74 -0.67
N ALA A 56 4.03 8.37 0.59
CA ALA A 56 3.42 9.25 1.59
C ALA A 56 4.38 10.35 2.08
N TYR A 57 5.69 10.06 2.13
CA TYR A 57 6.74 10.96 2.61
C TYR A 57 7.93 10.97 1.63
N PRO A 58 7.77 11.58 0.45
CA PRO A 58 8.84 11.65 -0.55
C PRO A 58 10.10 12.35 -0.01
N GLU A 59 9.96 13.32 0.88
CA GLU A 59 11.06 14.04 1.52
C GLU A 59 11.92 13.16 2.43
N ARG A 60 11.37 12.08 2.98
CA ARG A 60 12.09 11.12 3.84
C ARG A 60 12.85 10.06 3.05
N THR A 61 12.52 9.91 1.77
CA THR A 61 13.10 8.91 0.87
C THR A 61 13.89 9.51 -0.29
N ALA A 62 13.84 10.83 -0.48
CA ALA A 62 14.70 11.58 -1.38
C ALA A 62 16.17 11.41 -0.94
N LYS A 63 16.92 10.60 -1.69
CA LYS A 63 18.37 10.55 -1.53
C LYS A 63 18.95 11.93 -1.89
N LEU A 64 19.90 12.41 -1.08
CA LEU A 64 20.66 13.62 -1.42
C LEU A 64 21.30 13.47 -2.82
N PRO A 65 21.44 14.58 -3.57
CA PRO A 65 22.14 14.57 -4.84
C PRO A 65 23.55 13.99 -4.64
N ARG A 66 23.97 13.11 -5.55
CA ARG A 66 25.35 12.61 -5.61
C ARG A 66 26.30 13.70 -6.08
#